data_AF-A0A7C3J3Y2-F1
#
_entry.id   AF-A0A7C3J3Y2-F1
#
_cell.length_a   1.000
_cell.length_b   1.000
_cell.length_c   1.000
_cell.angle_alpha   90.00
_cell.angle_beta   90.00
_cell.angle_gamma   90.00
#
_symmetry.space_group_name_H-M   'P 1'
#
loop_
_entity.id
_entity.type
_entity.pdbx_description
1 polymer ?
#
loop_
_entity_poly.entity_id
_entity_poly.type
_entity_poly.pdbx_seq_one_letter_code
_entity_poly.pdbx_strand_id
1 'polypeptide(L)'
;MNSIWEVIDKAETGAFMEEKDFDLKVVARLCRELVKEHGIKYDPNQIVSADDSMADDVFEAGMKLALEAGAYCIDTKRVIKFDEAELKEALLSAPKSITIGEGKDSRVLYARGVEDPRPAIICGGQAGAAIPEEWYLQMAISYMKEPLIDMINNGGLAMVEGRKVRTKTPLEIQACRRELTMLREAAARAGRPGIGFIAAESSVSALGDLAIAHERYMRKSDSHLVALLNELKTDFDRISKVVNFTEYGAFNCTLVDPIIGGYAGGPEGVAVCFVASFLLGRAMYRSEFHVCHPIHFKYMSTSAPECMWNLNIVGQAMARNAPFIIMGDVWTSAGAGSEMVFYETAANTITNVVTGSHPLGVSATNGKYPHASGLETRFMAEVAHAVARSRMTRERANEVVVALANEYRDKQGKPDIGKPFPELYDTRKVVPNKEWVEVYLKMRKEIAEKFDLDLLY
;
A
#
# COMPACT_ATOMS: atom_id res chain seq x y z
N MET A 1 -22.17 8.01 10.80
CA MET A 1 -21.35 7.14 9.97
C MET A 1 -22.12 5.86 9.94
N ASN A 2 -22.23 5.20 8.78
CA ASN A 2 -22.93 3.93 8.70
C ASN A 2 -22.39 2.94 9.73
N SER A 3 -23.30 2.40 10.52
CA SER A 3 -23.02 1.30 11.41
C SER A 3 -22.65 0.06 10.59
N ILE A 4 -21.89 -0.84 11.19
CA ILE A 4 -21.55 -2.12 10.54
C ILE A 4 -22.82 -2.94 10.23
N TRP A 5 -23.87 -2.78 11.03
CA TRP A 5 -25.18 -3.40 10.81
C TRP A 5 -25.83 -2.91 9.51
N GLU A 6 -25.80 -1.61 9.22
CA GLU A 6 -26.35 -1.06 7.97
C GLU A 6 -25.59 -1.57 6.74
N VAL A 7 -24.26 -1.76 6.85
CA VAL A 7 -23.46 -2.35 5.76
C VAL A 7 -23.86 -3.81 5.53
N ILE A 8 -24.05 -4.59 6.59
CA ILE A 8 -24.50 -5.99 6.52
C ILE A 8 -25.90 -6.06 5.90
N ASP A 9 -26.85 -5.26 6.38
CA ASP A 9 -28.22 -5.21 5.87
C ASP A 9 -28.24 -4.87 4.37
N LYS A 10 -27.45 -3.87 3.95
CA LYS A 10 -27.30 -3.51 2.52
C LYS A 10 -26.67 -4.63 1.70
N ALA A 11 -25.72 -5.39 2.26
CA ALA A 11 -25.11 -6.53 1.57
C ALA A 11 -26.12 -7.69 1.37
N GLU A 12 -27.06 -7.89 2.31
CA GLU A 12 -28.07 -8.95 2.22
C GLU A 12 -29.32 -8.56 1.43
N THR A 13 -29.67 -7.26 1.40
CA THR A 13 -30.94 -6.76 0.83
C THR A 13 -30.77 -5.90 -0.42
N GLY A 14 -29.55 -5.47 -0.74
CA GLY A 14 -29.23 -4.64 -1.90
C GLY A 14 -29.68 -5.23 -3.24
N ALA A 15 -29.66 -4.42 -4.30
CA ALA A 15 -30.14 -4.88 -5.61
C ALA A 15 -29.31 -6.06 -6.13
N PHE A 16 -29.98 -7.13 -6.57
CA PHE A 16 -29.32 -8.29 -7.15
C PHE A 16 -28.70 -7.94 -8.51
N MET A 17 -27.48 -8.43 -8.76
CA MET A 17 -26.79 -8.30 -10.05
C MET A 17 -25.82 -9.47 -10.26
N GLU A 18 -25.69 -9.94 -11.49
CA GLU A 18 -24.62 -10.89 -11.81
C GLU A 18 -23.26 -10.18 -11.85
N GLU A 19 -22.21 -10.82 -11.33
CA GLU A 19 -20.89 -10.20 -11.19
C GLU A 19 -20.36 -9.65 -12.52
N LYS A 20 -20.48 -10.43 -13.60
CA LYS A 20 -20.08 -10.00 -14.95
C LYS A 20 -20.82 -8.75 -15.42
N ASP A 21 -22.08 -8.60 -15.03
CA ASP A 21 -22.86 -7.42 -15.35
C ASP A 21 -22.41 -6.21 -14.55
N PHE A 22 -22.06 -6.40 -13.27
CA PHE A 22 -21.44 -5.34 -12.46
C PHE A 22 -20.12 -4.88 -13.09
N ASP A 23 -19.23 -5.82 -13.43
CA ASP A 23 -17.93 -5.51 -14.03
C ASP A 23 -18.03 -4.74 -15.35
N LEU A 24 -18.88 -5.22 -16.27
CA LEU A 24 -18.91 -4.70 -17.64
C LEU A 24 -19.92 -3.56 -17.83
N LYS A 25 -21.10 -3.65 -17.22
CA LYS A 25 -22.20 -2.69 -17.44
C LYS A 25 -22.21 -1.57 -16.41
N VAL A 26 -21.59 -1.77 -15.24
CA VAL A 26 -21.44 -0.73 -14.21
C VAL A 26 -20.02 -0.19 -14.24
N VAL A 27 -19.02 -0.92 -13.74
CA VAL A 27 -17.65 -0.39 -13.56
C VAL A 27 -17.04 0.07 -14.88
N ALA A 28 -16.89 -0.82 -15.86
CA ALA A 28 -16.20 -0.49 -17.12
C ALA A 28 -16.91 0.61 -17.93
N ARG A 29 -18.24 0.65 -17.85
CA ARG A 29 -19.05 1.68 -18.52
C ARG A 29 -18.88 3.04 -17.84
N LEU A 30 -19.10 3.09 -16.52
CA LEU A 30 -19.07 4.34 -15.75
C LEU A 30 -17.66 4.95 -15.73
N CYS A 31 -16.60 4.17 -15.53
CA CYS A 31 -15.24 4.70 -15.60
C CYS A 31 -14.96 5.38 -16.94
N ARG A 32 -15.35 4.75 -18.07
CA ARG A 32 -15.17 5.34 -19.40
C ARG A 32 -16.00 6.60 -19.61
N GLU A 33 -17.24 6.62 -19.15
CA GLU A 33 -18.14 7.78 -19.24
C GLU A 33 -17.60 8.95 -18.43
N LEU A 34 -17.21 8.72 -17.17
CA LEU A 34 -16.72 9.74 -16.25
C LEU A 34 -15.35 10.29 -16.65
N VAL A 35 -14.43 9.45 -17.12
CA VAL A 35 -13.15 9.91 -17.70
C VAL A 35 -13.38 10.86 -18.87
N LYS A 36 -14.34 10.52 -19.75
CA LYS A 36 -14.69 11.38 -20.89
C LYS A 36 -15.37 12.67 -20.46
N GLU A 37 -16.29 12.60 -19.50
CA GLU A 37 -17.02 13.74 -18.97
C GLU A 37 -16.09 14.79 -18.36
N HIS A 38 -15.12 14.33 -17.56
CA HIS A 38 -14.15 15.19 -16.86
C HIS A 38 -12.87 15.47 -17.67
N GLY A 39 -12.71 14.89 -18.87
CA GLY A 39 -11.53 15.13 -19.70
C GLY A 39 -10.20 14.66 -19.10
N ILE A 40 -10.24 13.69 -18.18
CA ILE A 40 -9.06 13.15 -17.48
C ILE A 40 -8.15 12.46 -18.50
N LYS A 41 -6.85 12.78 -18.46
CA LYS A 41 -5.89 12.26 -19.44
C LYS A 41 -4.54 11.95 -18.80
N TYR A 42 -4.03 10.76 -19.07
CA TYR A 42 -2.65 10.40 -18.76
C TYR A 42 -1.69 10.86 -19.87
N ASP A 43 -0.61 11.53 -19.49
CA ASP A 43 0.53 11.83 -20.35
C ASP A 43 1.76 11.04 -19.86
N PRO A 44 2.35 10.14 -20.67
CA PRO A 44 3.53 9.38 -20.28
C PRO A 44 4.79 10.22 -20.02
N ASN A 45 4.80 11.51 -20.39
CA ASN A 45 5.87 12.45 -20.05
C ASN A 45 5.59 13.26 -18.77
N GLN A 46 4.40 13.10 -18.18
CA GLN A 46 3.99 13.72 -16.92
C GLN A 46 3.54 12.64 -15.95
N ILE A 47 4.51 11.89 -15.42
CA ILE A 47 4.26 10.85 -14.41
C ILE A 47 3.79 11.51 -13.10
N VAL A 48 4.41 12.62 -12.70
CA VAL A 48 3.96 13.45 -11.58
C VAL A 48 3.31 14.70 -12.16
N SER A 49 1.99 14.84 -11.97
CA SER A 49 1.25 15.98 -12.51
C SER A 49 1.27 17.15 -11.54
N ALA A 50 1.47 18.37 -12.03
CA ALA A 50 1.24 19.62 -11.28
C ALA A 50 -0.14 20.24 -11.56
N ASP A 51 -0.99 19.57 -12.36
CA ASP A 51 -2.33 20.03 -12.68
C ASP A 51 -3.31 19.76 -11.54
N ASP A 52 -3.54 20.80 -10.75
CA ASP A 52 -4.51 20.82 -9.65
C ASP A 52 -5.94 20.52 -10.12
N SER A 53 -6.34 20.99 -11.31
CA SER A 53 -7.70 20.81 -11.81
C SER A 53 -7.97 19.36 -12.17
N MET A 54 -6.99 18.67 -12.77
CA MET A 54 -7.10 17.24 -13.06
C MET A 54 -7.24 16.40 -11.77
N ALA A 55 -6.57 16.79 -10.68
CA ALA A 55 -6.71 16.10 -9.40
C ALA A 55 -8.12 16.27 -8.81
N ASP A 56 -8.68 17.47 -8.92
CA ASP A 56 -10.04 17.77 -8.45
C ASP A 56 -11.09 17.06 -9.33
N ASP A 57 -10.89 17.03 -10.66
CA ASP A 57 -11.73 16.29 -11.60
C ASP A 57 -11.72 14.77 -11.35
N VAL A 58 -10.55 14.19 -11.05
CA VAL A 58 -10.44 12.78 -10.64
C VAL A 58 -11.22 12.52 -9.35
N PHE A 59 -11.17 13.45 -8.39
CA PHE A 59 -11.95 13.32 -7.15
C PHE A 59 -13.46 13.35 -7.43
N GLU A 60 -13.93 14.33 -8.20
CA GLU A 60 -15.35 14.48 -8.53
C GLU A 60 -15.87 13.26 -9.32
N ALA A 61 -15.11 12.79 -10.31
CA ALA A 61 -15.41 11.57 -11.05
C ALA A 61 -15.47 10.35 -10.11
N GLY A 62 -14.51 10.22 -9.18
CA GLY A 62 -14.48 9.12 -8.21
C GLY A 62 -15.66 9.14 -7.25
N MET A 63 -16.07 10.32 -6.77
CA MET A 63 -17.28 10.50 -5.96
C MET A 63 -18.54 10.09 -6.73
N LYS A 64 -18.69 10.53 -7.98
CA LYS A 64 -19.81 10.11 -8.85
C LYS A 64 -19.81 8.60 -9.05
N LEU A 65 -18.65 7.99 -9.31
CA LEU A 65 -18.54 6.55 -9.47
C LEU A 65 -18.94 5.80 -8.18
N ALA A 66 -18.49 6.25 -7.00
CA ALA A 66 -18.87 5.64 -5.73
C ALA A 66 -20.40 5.71 -5.50
N LEU A 67 -21.01 6.86 -5.78
CA LEU A 67 -22.45 7.08 -5.66
C LEU A 67 -23.27 6.26 -6.65
N GLU A 68 -22.81 6.11 -7.89
CA GLU A 68 -23.54 5.41 -8.94
C GLU A 68 -23.32 3.90 -8.93
N ALA A 69 -22.10 3.43 -8.69
CA ALA A 69 -21.78 2.01 -8.66
C ALA A 69 -22.11 1.37 -7.31
N GLY A 70 -21.76 2.02 -6.19
CA GLY A 70 -21.68 1.34 -4.90
C GLY A 70 -20.60 0.25 -4.89
N ALA A 71 -20.75 -0.74 -4.01
CA ALA A 71 -19.86 -1.90 -3.95
C ALA A 71 -20.62 -3.22 -4.13
N TYR A 72 -20.05 -4.17 -4.87
CA TYR A 72 -20.68 -5.47 -5.10
C TYR A 72 -20.23 -6.51 -4.08
N CYS A 73 -21.17 -7.13 -3.36
CA CYS A 73 -20.92 -8.23 -2.45
C CYS A 73 -21.05 -9.58 -3.19
N ILE A 74 -19.93 -10.29 -3.36
CA ILE A 74 -19.89 -11.51 -4.18
C ILE A 74 -20.72 -12.66 -3.59
N ASP A 75 -20.79 -12.80 -2.26
CA ASP A 75 -21.49 -13.90 -1.61
C ASP A 75 -23.01 -13.84 -1.82
N THR A 76 -23.56 -12.63 -1.79
CA THR A 76 -25.01 -12.39 -1.93
C THR A 76 -25.40 -12.03 -3.36
N LYS A 77 -24.43 -11.72 -4.21
CA LYS A 77 -24.60 -11.16 -5.55
C LYS A 77 -25.43 -9.86 -5.54
N ARG A 78 -25.17 -8.98 -4.57
CA ARG A 78 -25.93 -7.74 -4.38
C ARG A 78 -25.04 -6.52 -4.33
N VAL A 79 -25.60 -5.40 -4.74
CA VAL A 79 -24.93 -4.09 -4.72
C VAL A 79 -25.28 -3.35 -3.43
N ILE A 80 -24.25 -3.07 -2.64
CA ILE A 80 -24.26 -2.20 -1.47
C ILE A 80 -24.22 -0.76 -1.96
N LYS A 81 -25.31 -0.01 -1.75
CA LYS A 81 -25.46 1.38 -2.19
C LYS A 81 -25.29 2.35 -1.03
N PHE A 82 -24.58 3.43 -1.31
CA PHE A 82 -24.41 4.58 -0.42
C PHE A 82 -24.98 5.82 -1.09
N ASP A 83 -25.70 6.64 -0.34
CA ASP A 83 -26.06 7.98 -0.75
C ASP A 83 -24.96 9.00 -0.42
N GLU A 84 -25.15 10.24 -0.89
CA GLU A 84 -24.19 11.32 -0.73
C GLU A 84 -23.98 11.73 0.73
N ALA A 85 -25.02 11.66 1.55
CA ALA A 85 -24.91 11.99 2.97
C ALA A 85 -24.08 10.93 3.70
N GLU A 86 -24.31 9.64 3.41
CA GLU A 86 -23.55 8.52 3.96
C GLU A 86 -22.06 8.64 3.65
N LEU A 87 -21.70 8.90 2.38
CA LEU A 87 -20.29 9.06 1.98
C LEU A 87 -19.65 10.31 2.60
N LYS A 88 -20.35 11.46 2.60
CA LYS A 88 -19.84 12.70 3.22
C LYS A 88 -19.64 12.55 4.72
N GLU A 89 -20.53 11.86 5.41
CA GLU A 89 -20.41 11.60 6.84
C GLU A 89 -19.21 10.67 7.13
N ALA A 90 -19.00 9.65 6.30
CA ALA A 90 -17.85 8.76 6.41
C ALA A 90 -16.51 9.51 6.24
N LEU A 91 -16.46 10.48 5.32
CA LEU A 91 -15.30 11.37 5.13
C LEU A 91 -15.09 12.36 6.27
N LEU A 92 -16.17 12.94 6.80
CA LEU A 92 -16.09 13.90 7.90
C LEU A 92 -15.55 13.25 9.18
N SER A 93 -15.95 12.00 9.42
CA SER A 93 -15.54 11.21 10.58
C SER A 93 -14.20 10.50 10.39
N ALA A 94 -13.57 10.58 9.22
CA ALA A 94 -12.26 10.03 8.96
C ALA A 94 -11.19 10.61 9.89
N PRO A 95 -10.36 9.78 10.56
CA PRO A 95 -9.27 10.31 11.34
C PRO A 95 -8.25 10.98 10.42
N LYS A 96 -7.88 12.22 10.74
CA LYS A 96 -6.78 12.93 10.05
C LYS A 96 -5.41 12.56 10.63
N SER A 97 -5.41 11.94 11.81
CA SER A 97 -4.22 11.39 12.45
C SER A 97 -4.60 10.27 13.42
N ILE A 98 -3.75 9.26 13.53
CA ILE A 98 -3.83 8.18 14.51
C ILE A 98 -2.46 7.96 15.17
N THR A 99 -2.45 7.37 16.36
CA THR A 99 -1.19 6.93 17.00
C THR A 99 -0.99 5.46 16.73
N ILE A 100 0.12 5.12 16.09
CA ILE A 100 0.55 3.75 15.82
C ILE A 100 1.70 3.36 16.74
N GLY A 101 1.78 2.07 17.07
CA GLY A 101 2.76 1.57 18.04
C GLY A 101 2.58 2.13 19.46
N GLU A 102 3.56 1.88 20.32
CA GLU A 102 3.49 2.12 21.75
C GLU A 102 4.79 2.68 22.33
N GLY A 103 4.67 3.39 23.45
CA GLY A 103 5.81 3.90 24.22
C GLY A 103 6.76 4.74 23.37
N LYS A 104 8.07 4.53 23.53
CA LYS A 104 9.11 5.29 22.80
C LYS A 104 9.12 5.07 21.28
N ASP A 105 8.52 3.97 20.83
CA ASP A 105 8.49 3.58 19.43
C ASP A 105 7.23 4.08 18.72
N SER A 106 6.27 4.66 19.46
CA SER A 106 5.04 5.19 18.90
C SER A 106 5.28 6.33 17.91
N ARG A 107 4.39 6.43 16.92
CA ARG A 107 4.40 7.47 15.88
C ARG A 107 2.99 7.99 15.64
N VAL A 108 2.90 9.23 15.20
CA VAL A 108 1.64 9.78 14.69
C VAL A 108 1.63 9.58 13.20
N LEU A 109 0.70 8.76 12.71
CA LEU A 109 0.41 8.63 11.29
C LEU A 109 -0.70 9.64 10.94
N TYR A 110 -0.55 10.40 9.84
CA TYR A 110 -1.40 11.57 9.58
C TYR A 110 -1.67 11.78 8.09
N ALA A 111 -2.75 12.48 7.76
CA ALA A 111 -3.05 12.86 6.38
C ALA A 111 -2.03 13.92 5.91
N ARG A 112 -1.32 13.64 4.81
CA ARG A 112 -0.37 14.58 4.21
C ARG A 112 -1.05 15.42 3.13
N GLY A 113 -0.57 16.64 2.99
CA GLY A 113 -0.92 17.50 1.85
C GLY A 113 -0.06 17.20 0.62
N VAL A 114 -0.42 17.83 -0.50
CA VAL A 114 0.47 17.92 -1.67
C VAL A 114 1.70 18.76 -1.28
N GLU A 115 2.90 18.31 -1.68
CA GLU A 115 4.19 18.98 -1.41
C GLU A 115 4.44 19.23 0.09
N ASP A 116 3.86 18.39 0.95
CA ASP A 116 3.89 18.59 2.40
C ASP A 116 5.32 18.50 2.96
N PRO A 117 5.82 19.57 3.63
CA PRO A 117 7.18 19.62 4.14
C PRO A 117 7.40 18.74 5.38
N ARG A 118 6.33 18.18 5.97
CA ARG A 118 6.44 17.29 7.12
C ARG A 118 7.05 15.95 6.67
N PRO A 119 7.97 15.36 7.46
CA PRO A 119 8.55 14.06 7.14
C PRO A 119 7.48 12.97 7.02
N ALA A 120 7.47 12.24 5.91
CA ALA A 120 6.60 11.09 5.77
C ALA A 120 6.95 10.00 6.80
N ILE A 121 5.92 9.40 7.41
CA ILE A 121 6.05 8.11 8.10
C ILE A 121 6.51 7.05 7.11
N ILE A 122 7.54 6.30 7.49
CA ILE A 122 8.13 5.25 6.65
C ILE A 122 7.67 3.88 7.12
N CYS A 123 6.90 3.18 6.28
CA CYS A 123 6.47 1.80 6.54
C CYS A 123 7.40 0.82 5.84
N GLY A 124 8.24 0.14 6.61
CA GLY A 124 9.26 -0.77 6.09
C GLY A 124 8.78 -2.22 5.96
N GLY A 125 9.24 -2.93 4.95
CA GLY A 125 9.10 -4.39 4.86
C GLY A 125 8.67 -4.87 3.49
N GLN A 126 8.36 -6.17 3.41
CA GLN A 126 8.03 -6.86 2.16
C GLN A 126 6.55 -7.30 2.13
N ALA A 127 5.64 -6.34 2.26
CA ALA A 127 4.19 -6.55 2.16
C ALA A 127 3.81 -7.44 0.97
N GLY A 128 2.85 -8.36 1.17
CA GLY A 128 2.35 -9.27 0.15
C GLY A 128 3.27 -10.43 -0.27
N ALA A 129 4.52 -10.46 0.20
CA ALA A 129 5.44 -11.55 -0.15
C ALA A 129 5.27 -12.79 0.73
N ALA A 130 5.38 -13.97 0.10
CA ALA A 130 5.45 -15.24 0.80
C ALA A 130 6.88 -15.52 1.28
N ILE A 131 7.17 -15.25 2.55
CA ILE A 131 8.51 -15.37 3.13
C ILE A 131 8.72 -16.79 3.70
N PRO A 132 9.85 -17.46 3.39
CA PRO A 132 10.26 -18.70 4.06
C PRO A 132 10.41 -18.51 5.56
N GLU A 133 9.89 -19.45 6.35
CA GLU A 133 9.88 -19.35 7.82
C GLU A 133 11.29 -19.17 8.39
N GLU A 134 12.29 -19.83 7.79
CA GLU A 134 13.69 -19.75 8.22
C GLU A 134 14.34 -18.38 7.99
N TRP A 135 13.78 -17.53 7.13
CA TRP A 135 14.30 -16.17 6.86
C TRP A 135 13.56 -15.12 7.67
N TYR A 136 12.30 -15.42 8.04
CA TYR A 136 11.32 -14.44 8.46
C TYR A 136 11.80 -13.56 9.62
N LEU A 137 12.34 -14.17 10.69
CA LEU A 137 12.77 -13.43 11.87
C LEU A 137 13.93 -12.49 11.55
N GLN A 138 14.94 -12.98 10.85
CA GLN A 138 16.15 -12.24 10.52
C GLN A 138 15.85 -11.12 9.50
N MET A 139 14.99 -11.39 8.53
CA MET A 139 14.51 -10.40 7.57
C MET A 139 13.73 -9.29 8.28
N ALA A 140 12.79 -9.63 9.18
CA ALA A 140 12.07 -8.65 9.99
C ALA A 140 13.00 -7.80 10.86
N ILE A 141 14.00 -8.41 11.51
CA ILE A 141 15.03 -7.67 12.27
C ILE A 141 15.81 -6.71 11.36
N SER A 142 16.07 -7.08 10.10
CA SER A 142 16.80 -6.24 9.17
C SER A 142 16.09 -4.90 8.92
N TYR A 143 14.76 -4.90 8.80
CA TYR A 143 13.97 -3.67 8.66
C TYR A 143 13.90 -2.89 9.98
N MET A 144 13.64 -3.57 11.10
CA MET A 144 13.41 -2.90 12.39
C MET A 144 14.68 -2.27 12.99
N LYS A 145 15.86 -2.76 12.61
CA LYS A 145 17.15 -2.15 12.97
C LYS A 145 17.41 -0.84 12.24
N GLU A 146 16.70 -0.56 11.15
CA GLU A 146 16.88 0.67 10.41
C GLU A 146 16.25 1.86 11.16
N PRO A 147 17.04 2.90 11.46
CA PRO A 147 16.61 3.96 12.38
C PRO A 147 15.55 4.89 11.79
N LEU A 148 15.46 4.96 10.45
CA LEU A 148 14.51 5.81 9.73
C LEU A 148 13.16 5.11 9.46
N ILE A 149 13.00 3.85 9.87
CA ILE A 149 11.75 3.12 9.69
C ILE A 149 10.84 3.39 10.87
N ASP A 150 9.59 3.74 10.63
CA ASP A 150 8.64 4.16 11.67
C ASP A 150 7.66 3.05 12.06
N MET A 151 7.30 2.21 11.09
CA MET A 151 6.41 1.08 11.26
C MET A 151 6.75 -0.02 10.26
N ILE A 152 6.14 -1.20 10.40
CA ILE A 152 6.46 -2.37 9.56
C ILE A 152 5.22 -2.92 8.88
N ASN A 153 5.33 -3.19 7.58
CA ASN A 153 4.49 -4.17 6.89
C ASN A 153 5.39 -5.22 6.24
N ASN A 154 5.50 -6.39 6.87
CA ASN A 154 6.34 -7.47 6.38
C ASN A 154 5.52 -8.43 5.49
N GLY A 155 6.15 -9.47 4.94
CA GLY A 155 5.40 -10.53 4.26
C GLY A 155 4.72 -11.51 5.22
N GLY A 156 3.99 -12.46 4.62
CA GLY A 156 3.34 -13.57 5.30
C GLY A 156 4.13 -14.88 5.23
N LEU A 157 3.73 -15.87 6.02
CA LEU A 157 4.33 -17.20 6.04
C LEU A 157 3.57 -18.16 5.12
N ALA A 158 4.24 -18.66 4.07
CA ALA A 158 3.67 -19.72 3.21
C ALA A 158 3.86 -21.14 3.77
N MET A 159 4.77 -21.30 4.73
CA MET A 159 5.03 -22.54 5.45
C MET A 159 5.19 -22.27 6.94
N VAL A 160 4.73 -23.22 7.76
CA VAL A 160 4.91 -23.21 9.22
C VAL A 160 5.26 -24.62 9.68
N GLU A 161 6.38 -24.76 10.38
CA GLU A 161 6.90 -26.04 10.88
C GLU A 161 6.97 -27.08 9.74
N GLY A 162 7.45 -26.66 8.57
CA GLY A 162 7.58 -27.50 7.37
C GLY A 162 6.25 -27.86 6.69
N ARG A 163 5.13 -27.22 7.05
CA ARG A 163 3.80 -27.49 6.47
C ARG A 163 3.34 -26.31 5.64
N LYS A 164 2.96 -26.56 4.39
CA LYS A 164 2.35 -25.56 3.50
C LYS A 164 1.04 -25.04 4.11
N VAL A 165 0.95 -23.73 4.30
CA VAL A 165 -0.24 -23.06 4.80
C VAL A 165 -1.32 -23.13 3.72
N ARG A 166 -2.55 -23.46 4.13
CA ARG A 166 -3.73 -23.45 3.25
C ARG A 166 -4.79 -22.57 3.90
N THR A 167 -5.37 -21.69 3.11
CA THR A 167 -6.48 -20.80 3.50
C THR A 167 -7.68 -21.60 4.00
N LYS A 168 -8.40 -21.08 5.00
CA LYS A 168 -9.55 -21.69 5.67
C LYS A 168 -9.22 -23.03 6.32
N THR A 169 -8.01 -23.16 6.88
CA THR A 169 -7.59 -24.35 7.63
C THR A 169 -6.91 -23.98 8.94
N PRO A 170 -6.76 -24.90 9.92
CA PRO A 170 -6.06 -24.61 11.16
C PRO A 170 -4.60 -24.14 10.98
N LEU A 171 -3.96 -24.43 9.84
CA LEU A 171 -2.61 -23.96 9.55
C LEU A 171 -2.55 -22.45 9.30
N GLU A 172 -3.63 -21.83 8.79
CA GLU A 172 -3.71 -20.37 8.64
C GLU A 172 -3.67 -19.68 10.00
N ILE A 173 -4.43 -20.18 10.98
CA ILE A 173 -4.38 -19.72 12.38
C ILE A 173 -2.96 -19.79 12.93
N GLN A 174 -2.27 -20.92 12.70
CA GLN A 174 -0.89 -21.10 13.15
C GLN A 174 0.06 -20.14 12.45
N ALA A 175 -0.12 -19.91 11.14
CA ALA A 175 0.69 -18.97 10.36
C ALA A 175 0.55 -17.54 10.87
N CYS A 176 -0.67 -17.03 11.02
CA CYS A 176 -0.89 -15.68 11.53
C CYS A 176 -0.32 -15.50 12.95
N ARG A 177 -0.52 -16.47 13.84
CA ARG A 177 0.06 -16.40 15.20
C ARG A 177 1.58 -16.49 15.20
N ARG A 178 2.16 -17.33 14.34
CA ARG A 178 3.62 -17.47 14.19
C ARG A 178 4.22 -16.18 13.63
N GLU A 179 3.63 -15.63 12.59
CA GLU A 179 3.99 -14.34 11.99
C GLU A 179 4.06 -13.24 13.06
N LEU A 180 2.95 -12.96 13.76
CA LEU A 180 2.91 -11.91 14.77
C LEU A 180 3.87 -12.19 15.94
N THR A 181 4.04 -13.45 16.33
CA THR A 181 5.02 -13.82 17.36
C THR A 181 6.46 -13.50 16.91
N MET A 182 6.80 -13.83 15.67
CA MET A 182 8.13 -13.56 15.11
C MET A 182 8.37 -12.06 14.89
N LEU A 183 7.35 -11.31 14.46
CA LEU A 183 7.44 -9.85 14.34
C LEU A 183 7.68 -9.18 15.70
N ARG A 184 6.96 -9.59 16.75
CA ARG A 184 7.19 -9.05 18.12
C ARG A 184 8.57 -9.42 18.65
N GLU A 185 9.04 -10.63 18.39
CA GLU A 185 10.38 -11.05 18.75
C GLU A 185 11.45 -10.24 17.99
N ALA A 186 11.25 -10.01 16.69
CA ALA A 186 12.12 -9.16 15.88
C ALA A 186 12.19 -7.74 16.46
N ALA A 187 11.03 -7.16 16.79
CA ALA A 187 10.92 -5.81 17.35
C ALA A 187 11.66 -5.69 18.70
N ALA A 188 11.49 -6.67 19.59
CA ALA A 188 12.20 -6.73 20.86
C ALA A 188 13.72 -6.83 20.66
N ARG A 189 14.18 -7.71 19.75
CA ARG A 189 15.62 -7.89 19.44
C ARG A 189 16.25 -6.68 18.77
N ALA A 190 15.47 -5.92 17.99
CA ALA A 190 15.90 -4.66 17.41
C ALA A 190 15.88 -3.49 18.41
N GLY A 191 15.43 -3.72 19.67
CA GLY A 191 15.35 -2.71 20.71
C GLY A 191 14.15 -1.75 20.56
N ARG A 192 13.15 -2.13 19.76
CA ARG A 192 11.97 -1.35 19.41
C ARG A 192 10.66 -2.12 19.69
N PRO A 193 10.44 -2.64 20.91
CA PRO A 193 9.31 -3.54 21.22
C PRO A 193 7.92 -2.90 21.05
N GLY A 194 7.84 -1.57 20.93
CA GLY A 194 6.60 -0.84 20.69
C GLY A 194 6.37 -0.42 19.23
N ILE A 195 7.22 -0.80 18.28
CA ILE A 195 7.03 -0.40 16.87
C ILE A 195 5.69 -0.94 16.33
N GLY A 196 4.95 -0.09 15.61
CA GLY A 196 3.62 -0.43 15.08
C GLY A 196 3.68 -1.26 13.80
N PHE A 197 2.64 -2.06 13.55
CA PHE A 197 2.55 -2.94 12.39
C PHE A 197 1.31 -2.67 11.51
N ILE A 198 1.47 -2.89 10.21
CA ILE A 198 0.44 -3.52 9.36
C ILE A 198 0.85 -5.00 9.32
N ALA A 199 -0.01 -5.89 9.82
CA ALA A 199 0.35 -7.30 9.98
C ALA A 199 -0.83 -8.21 9.62
N ALA A 200 -0.66 -9.50 9.91
CA ALA A 200 -1.57 -10.58 9.54
C ALA A 200 -1.52 -10.89 8.04
N GLU A 201 -0.35 -10.77 7.42
CA GLU A 201 -0.16 -10.99 5.99
C GLU A 201 -0.32 -12.48 5.61
N SER A 202 -0.21 -13.39 6.59
CA SER A 202 -0.58 -14.80 6.45
C SER A 202 -2.09 -15.06 6.47
N SER A 203 -2.91 -14.04 6.74
CA SER A 203 -4.36 -14.10 6.91
C SER A 203 -5.10 -13.84 5.60
N VAL A 204 -5.26 -14.89 4.79
CA VAL A 204 -5.99 -14.77 3.53
C VAL A 204 -7.51 -14.69 3.78
N SER A 205 -8.01 -15.41 4.78
CA SER A 205 -9.41 -15.42 5.20
C SER A 205 -9.62 -14.78 6.58
N ALA A 206 -10.88 -14.50 6.94
CA ALA A 206 -11.24 -13.94 8.25
C ALA A 206 -10.78 -14.83 9.42
N LEU A 207 -10.57 -16.13 9.18
CA LEU A 207 -10.11 -17.09 10.18
C LEU A 207 -8.75 -16.69 10.78
N GLY A 208 -7.83 -16.18 9.96
CA GLY A 208 -6.51 -15.75 10.42
C GLY A 208 -6.60 -14.54 11.34
N ASP A 209 -7.33 -13.51 10.89
CA ASP A 209 -7.56 -12.24 11.59
C ASP A 209 -8.25 -12.44 12.94
N LEU A 210 -9.34 -13.21 12.95
CA LEU A 210 -10.07 -13.55 14.18
C LEU A 210 -9.14 -14.26 15.19
N ALA A 211 -8.21 -15.08 14.71
CA ALA A 211 -7.34 -15.86 15.60
C ALA A 211 -6.21 -15.06 16.27
N ILE A 212 -5.95 -13.84 15.80
CA ILE A 212 -4.90 -12.95 16.30
C ILE A 212 -5.44 -11.69 17.00
N ALA A 213 -6.77 -11.54 17.12
CA ALA A 213 -7.44 -10.45 17.84
C ALA A 213 -7.22 -10.57 19.37
N HIS A 214 -5.98 -10.37 19.79
CA HIS A 214 -5.51 -10.52 21.16
C HIS A 214 -4.19 -9.77 21.34
N GLU A 215 -4.00 -9.09 22.47
CA GLU A 215 -2.90 -8.15 22.73
C GLU A 215 -1.50 -8.75 22.55
N ARG A 216 -1.38 -10.07 22.77
CA ARG A 216 -0.16 -10.84 22.50
C ARG A 216 0.28 -10.83 21.03
N TYR A 217 -0.67 -10.72 20.10
CA TYR A 217 -0.45 -10.76 18.66
C TYR A 217 -0.70 -9.37 18.07
N MET A 218 -1.94 -9.06 17.66
CA MET A 218 -2.35 -7.76 17.15
C MET A 218 -2.70 -6.82 18.31
N ARG A 219 -1.91 -5.76 18.51
CA ARG A 219 -2.25 -4.72 19.50
C ARG A 219 -3.23 -3.75 18.89
N LYS A 220 -3.89 -2.98 19.75
CA LYS A 220 -4.86 -1.96 19.32
C LYS A 220 -4.23 -0.77 18.60
N SER A 221 -2.91 -0.62 18.71
CA SER A 221 -2.10 0.37 18.00
C SER A 221 -1.53 -0.14 16.67
N ASP A 222 -1.88 -1.36 16.27
CA ASP A 222 -1.52 -1.95 14.98
C ASP A 222 -2.73 -1.98 14.04
N SER A 223 -2.49 -2.48 12.84
CA SER A 223 -3.45 -2.54 11.77
C SER A 223 -3.36 -3.86 11.00
N HIS A 224 -4.44 -4.16 10.29
CA HIS A 224 -4.53 -5.28 9.36
C HIS A 224 -5.13 -4.80 8.04
N LEU A 225 -4.86 -5.52 6.95
CA LEU A 225 -5.38 -5.18 5.63
C LEU A 225 -6.76 -5.79 5.40
N VAL A 226 -7.69 -4.95 4.96
CA VAL A 226 -9.00 -5.33 4.41
C VAL A 226 -8.99 -4.98 2.93
N ALA A 227 -8.65 -5.96 2.09
CA ALA A 227 -8.54 -5.74 0.65
C ALA A 227 -9.92 -5.58 0.00
N LEU A 228 -10.16 -4.44 -0.63
CA LEU A 228 -11.29 -4.25 -1.55
C LEU A 228 -11.00 -5.03 -2.84
N LEU A 229 -11.95 -5.82 -3.30
CA LEU A 229 -11.78 -6.64 -4.49
C LEU A 229 -11.92 -5.83 -5.78
N ASN A 230 -11.22 -6.32 -6.81
CA ASN A 230 -11.19 -5.74 -8.14
C ASN A 230 -12.47 -6.00 -8.96
N GLU A 231 -13.23 -4.99 -9.38
CA GLU A 231 -13.19 -3.60 -8.91
C GLU A 231 -14.46 -3.26 -8.15
N LEU A 232 -14.34 -2.44 -7.10
CA LEU A 232 -15.46 -2.01 -6.24
C LEU A 232 -16.26 -3.20 -5.67
N LYS A 233 -15.56 -4.26 -5.24
CA LYS A 233 -16.17 -5.48 -4.72
C LYS A 233 -15.77 -5.74 -3.27
N THR A 234 -16.61 -6.49 -2.57
CA THR A 234 -16.36 -7.02 -1.22
C THR A 234 -16.94 -8.43 -1.11
N ASP A 235 -16.68 -9.07 0.02
CA ASP A 235 -17.28 -10.33 0.41
C ASP A 235 -17.52 -10.35 1.93
N PHE A 236 -18.19 -11.39 2.41
CA PHE A 236 -18.43 -11.61 3.83
C PHE A 236 -17.18 -11.91 4.62
N ASP A 237 -16.10 -12.37 3.97
CA ASP A 237 -14.81 -12.59 4.63
C ASP A 237 -14.20 -11.26 5.07
N ARG A 238 -14.14 -10.27 4.17
CA ARG A 238 -13.69 -8.89 4.45
C ARG A 238 -14.59 -8.20 5.47
N ILE A 239 -15.91 -8.31 5.31
CA ILE A 239 -16.86 -7.72 6.28
C ILE A 239 -16.68 -8.37 7.67
N SER A 240 -16.43 -9.67 7.76
CA SER A 240 -16.16 -10.35 9.03
C SER A 240 -14.87 -9.84 9.70
N LYS A 241 -13.82 -9.58 8.93
CA LYS A 241 -12.58 -8.97 9.43
C LYS A 241 -12.85 -7.58 10.03
N VAL A 242 -13.63 -6.76 9.33
CA VAL A 242 -14.03 -5.41 9.78
C VAL A 242 -14.84 -5.46 11.07
N VAL A 243 -15.83 -6.35 11.17
CA VAL A 243 -16.64 -6.54 12.39
C VAL A 243 -15.72 -6.83 13.57
N ASN A 244 -14.82 -7.81 13.41
CA ASN A 244 -13.90 -8.22 14.46
C ASN A 244 -13.03 -7.08 14.96
N PHE A 245 -12.35 -6.35 14.06
CA PHE A 245 -11.40 -5.33 14.47
C PHE A 245 -12.05 -4.01 14.89
N THR A 246 -13.25 -3.72 14.42
CA THR A 246 -14.08 -2.62 14.95
C THR A 246 -14.41 -2.85 16.43
N GLU A 247 -14.77 -4.08 16.83
CA GLU A 247 -15.07 -4.40 18.23
C GLU A 247 -13.81 -4.57 19.09
N TYR A 248 -12.77 -5.21 18.55
CA TYR A 248 -11.51 -5.41 19.25
C TYR A 248 -10.76 -4.08 19.49
N GLY A 249 -10.79 -3.18 18.50
CA GLY A 249 -10.24 -1.83 18.54
C GLY A 249 -8.84 -1.68 17.93
N ALA A 250 -8.41 -2.58 17.03
CA ALA A 250 -7.25 -2.34 16.17
C ALA A 250 -7.69 -1.67 14.86
N PHE A 251 -6.75 -1.10 14.11
CA PHE A 251 -7.10 -0.29 12.94
C PHE A 251 -7.40 -1.14 11.70
N ASN A 252 -8.54 -0.88 11.07
CA ASN A 252 -8.85 -1.38 9.74
C ASN A 252 -8.08 -0.53 8.71
N CYS A 253 -7.29 -1.17 7.85
CA CYS A 253 -6.64 -0.50 6.73
C CYS A 253 -7.20 -1.06 5.41
N THR A 254 -7.85 -0.24 4.58
CA THR A 254 -8.28 -0.73 3.25
C THR A 254 -7.07 -0.85 2.35
N LEU A 255 -6.86 -2.03 1.77
CA LEU A 255 -5.98 -2.20 0.62
C LEU A 255 -6.80 -2.06 -0.67
N VAL A 256 -6.35 -1.23 -1.60
CA VAL A 256 -7.03 -0.93 -2.86
C VAL A 256 -6.06 -1.12 -4.02
N ASP A 257 -6.39 -2.06 -4.91
CA ASP A 257 -5.46 -2.57 -5.91
C ASP A 257 -5.99 -2.56 -7.37
N PRO A 258 -6.73 -1.55 -7.85
CA PRO A 258 -7.33 -1.58 -9.18
C PRO A 258 -6.29 -1.79 -10.29
N ILE A 259 -6.67 -2.59 -11.28
CA ILE A 259 -5.74 -3.12 -12.28
C ILE A 259 -5.76 -2.23 -13.52
N ILE A 260 -4.60 -1.67 -13.86
CA ILE A 260 -4.39 -1.01 -15.15
C ILE A 260 -4.40 -2.07 -16.25
N GLY A 261 -5.34 -1.93 -17.18
CA GLY A 261 -5.69 -2.93 -18.19
C GLY A 261 -6.83 -3.88 -17.77
N GLY A 262 -7.40 -3.70 -16.58
CA GLY A 262 -8.55 -4.45 -16.06
C GLY A 262 -9.90 -3.83 -16.45
N TYR A 263 -10.91 -4.04 -15.60
CA TYR A 263 -12.29 -3.57 -15.88
C TYR A 263 -12.42 -2.05 -15.90
N ALA A 264 -11.64 -1.33 -15.09
CA ALA A 264 -11.58 0.13 -15.12
C ALA A 264 -10.87 0.69 -16.37
N GLY A 265 -10.23 -0.16 -17.19
CA GLY A 265 -9.58 0.23 -18.43
C GLY A 265 -8.15 0.73 -18.23
N GLY A 266 -7.83 1.89 -18.82
CA GLY A 266 -6.50 2.51 -18.77
C GLY A 266 -6.21 3.22 -17.43
N PRO A 267 -5.04 3.88 -17.33
CA PRO A 267 -4.63 4.58 -16.12
C PRO A 267 -5.69 5.58 -15.62
N GLU A 268 -6.36 6.29 -16.52
CA GLU A 268 -7.37 7.31 -16.18
C GLU A 268 -8.59 6.72 -15.49
N GLY A 269 -9.13 5.61 -16.01
CA GLY A 269 -10.27 4.93 -15.42
C GLY A 269 -9.91 4.27 -14.09
N VAL A 270 -8.68 3.79 -13.96
CA VAL A 270 -8.14 3.26 -12.69
C VAL A 270 -8.02 4.36 -11.64
N ALA A 271 -7.62 5.58 -12.00
CA ALA A 271 -7.54 6.71 -11.06
C ALA A 271 -8.93 7.07 -10.49
N VAL A 272 -9.96 7.12 -11.35
CA VAL A 272 -11.35 7.33 -10.93
C VAL A 272 -11.83 6.19 -10.02
N CYS A 273 -11.51 4.94 -10.39
CA CYS A 273 -11.85 3.76 -9.60
C CYS A 273 -11.16 3.73 -8.22
N PHE A 274 -9.92 4.22 -8.14
CA PHE A 274 -9.15 4.34 -6.91
C PHE A 274 -9.83 5.26 -5.90
N VAL A 275 -10.18 6.47 -6.33
CA VAL A 275 -10.88 7.42 -5.45
C VAL A 275 -12.19 6.80 -4.98
N ALA A 276 -12.99 6.24 -5.89
CA ALA A 276 -14.24 5.57 -5.52
C ALA A 276 -14.02 4.45 -4.49
N SER A 277 -12.97 3.66 -4.66
CA SER A 277 -12.58 2.58 -3.76
C SER A 277 -12.19 3.07 -2.37
N PHE A 278 -11.50 4.21 -2.24
CA PHE A 278 -11.21 4.81 -0.93
C PHE A 278 -12.48 5.31 -0.24
N LEU A 279 -13.37 5.99 -0.97
CA LEU A 279 -14.64 6.47 -0.43
C LEU A 279 -15.50 5.30 0.10
N LEU A 280 -15.63 4.25 -0.71
CA LEU A 280 -16.38 3.04 -0.34
C LEU A 280 -15.67 2.25 0.75
N GLY A 281 -14.34 2.15 0.70
CA GLY A 281 -13.53 1.50 1.73
C GLY A 281 -13.74 2.17 3.10
N ARG A 282 -13.76 3.50 3.15
CA ARG A 282 -14.09 4.23 4.37
C ARG A 282 -15.53 3.95 4.83
N ALA A 283 -16.51 4.04 3.93
CA ALA A 283 -17.92 3.85 4.27
C ALA A 283 -18.26 2.42 4.72
N MET A 284 -17.64 1.41 4.11
CA MET A 284 -17.90 0.00 4.39
C MET A 284 -17.05 -0.56 5.51
N TYR A 285 -15.74 -0.31 5.46
CA TYR A 285 -14.76 -0.97 6.34
C TYR A 285 -14.38 -0.12 7.54
N ARG A 286 -14.90 1.11 7.64
CA ARG A 286 -14.58 2.07 8.69
C ARG A 286 -13.07 2.28 8.85
N SER A 287 -12.33 2.14 7.75
CA SER A 287 -10.87 2.18 7.77
C SER A 287 -10.33 3.48 8.34
N GLU A 288 -9.26 3.39 9.11
CA GLU A 288 -8.54 4.54 9.65
C GLU A 288 -7.54 5.11 8.64
N PHE A 289 -7.03 4.28 7.74
CA PHE A 289 -6.16 4.67 6.64
C PHE A 289 -6.31 3.73 5.45
N HIS A 290 -5.74 4.12 4.31
CA HIS A 290 -5.78 3.36 3.08
C HIS A 290 -4.36 3.05 2.57
N VAL A 291 -4.21 1.94 1.86
CA VAL A 291 -3.04 1.64 1.03
C VAL A 291 -3.43 1.81 -0.43
N CYS A 292 -2.65 2.62 -1.14
CA CYS A 292 -2.74 2.89 -2.56
C CYS A 292 -1.75 1.98 -3.30
N HIS A 293 -2.23 0.96 -4.00
CA HIS A 293 -1.38 -0.03 -4.65
C HIS A 293 -1.80 -0.30 -6.11
N PRO A 294 -1.55 0.64 -7.04
CA PRO A 294 -1.85 0.43 -8.45
C PRO A 294 -0.98 -0.69 -9.03
N ILE A 295 -1.61 -1.62 -9.73
CA ILE A 295 -0.90 -2.68 -10.46
C ILE A 295 -1.15 -2.62 -11.96
N HIS A 296 -0.07 -2.70 -12.74
CA HIS A 296 -0.13 -2.89 -14.17
C HIS A 296 -0.22 -4.38 -14.49
N PHE A 297 -1.24 -4.84 -15.22
CA PHE A 297 -1.51 -6.28 -15.47
C PHE A 297 -0.28 -7.08 -15.95
N LYS A 298 0.60 -6.42 -16.71
CA LYS A 298 1.84 -7.02 -17.25
C LYS A 298 3.00 -7.08 -16.25
N TYR A 299 3.19 -6.05 -15.42
CA TYR A 299 4.40 -5.87 -14.62
C TYR A 299 4.18 -6.20 -13.13
N MET A 300 2.94 -6.07 -12.66
CA MET A 300 2.54 -6.23 -11.26
C MET A 300 3.37 -5.35 -10.30
N SER A 301 3.86 -4.20 -10.80
CA SER A 301 4.80 -3.32 -10.10
C SER A 301 4.25 -1.91 -10.07
N THR A 302 4.27 -1.29 -8.90
CA THR A 302 3.85 0.11 -8.70
C THR A 302 4.82 1.12 -9.32
N SER A 303 6.07 0.70 -9.59
CA SER A 303 7.10 1.51 -10.27
C SER A 303 6.90 1.64 -11.80
N ALA A 304 5.88 1.02 -12.40
CA ALA A 304 5.53 1.30 -13.80
C ALA A 304 5.05 2.76 -13.94
N PRO A 305 5.40 3.49 -15.02
CA PRO A 305 4.99 4.90 -15.19
C PRO A 305 3.49 5.15 -15.00
N GLU A 306 2.65 4.26 -15.52
CA GLU A 306 1.19 4.32 -15.39
C GLU A 306 0.71 4.14 -13.94
N CYS A 307 1.42 3.31 -13.16
CA CYS A 307 1.12 3.07 -11.75
C CYS A 307 1.58 4.25 -10.90
N MET A 308 2.77 4.79 -11.16
CA MET A 308 3.24 6.01 -10.49
C MET A 308 2.35 7.21 -10.79
N TRP A 309 1.83 7.33 -12.02
CA TRP A 309 0.82 8.36 -12.33
C TRP A 309 -0.46 8.20 -11.50
N ASN A 310 -0.91 6.96 -11.28
CA ASN A 310 -2.05 6.68 -10.40
C ASN A 310 -1.74 7.03 -8.93
N LEU A 311 -0.61 6.58 -8.37
CA LEU A 311 -0.16 6.98 -7.02
C LEU A 311 -0.18 8.50 -6.85
N ASN A 312 0.33 9.19 -7.87
CA ASN A 312 0.38 10.64 -7.95
C ASN A 312 -1.01 11.28 -7.93
N ILE A 313 -1.84 11.01 -8.94
CA ILE A 313 -3.07 11.78 -9.14
C ILE A 313 -4.13 11.44 -8.09
N VAL A 314 -4.17 10.19 -7.63
CA VAL A 314 -5.06 9.73 -6.55
C VAL A 314 -4.65 10.35 -5.21
N GLY A 315 -3.34 10.34 -4.90
CA GLY A 315 -2.81 11.00 -3.70
C GLY A 315 -3.21 12.47 -3.64
N GLN A 316 -3.01 13.19 -4.76
CA GLN A 316 -3.39 14.60 -4.87
C GLN A 316 -4.91 14.82 -4.76
N ALA A 317 -5.71 14.03 -5.47
CA ALA A 317 -7.17 14.12 -5.44
C ALA A 317 -7.70 14.02 -4.00
N MET A 318 -7.20 13.06 -3.23
CA MET A 318 -7.58 12.87 -1.83
C MET A 318 -7.01 13.96 -0.92
N ALA A 319 -5.73 14.30 -1.04
CA ALA A 319 -5.09 15.32 -0.21
C ALA A 319 -5.78 16.69 -0.33
N ARG A 320 -6.32 17.02 -1.51
CA ARG A 320 -6.99 18.29 -1.78
C ARG A 320 -8.45 18.30 -1.34
N ASN A 321 -9.19 17.23 -1.61
CA ASN A 321 -10.65 17.22 -1.51
C ASN A 321 -11.20 16.44 -0.31
N ALA A 322 -10.48 15.42 0.16
CA ALA A 322 -10.89 14.59 1.29
C ALA A 322 -9.67 14.08 2.07
N PRO A 323 -8.94 14.96 2.81
CA PRO A 323 -7.66 14.60 3.41
C PRO A 323 -7.76 13.32 4.24
N PHE A 324 -7.07 12.27 3.83
CA PHE A 324 -7.10 10.97 4.46
C PHE A 324 -5.68 10.46 4.62
N ILE A 325 -5.45 9.56 5.57
CA ILE A 325 -4.15 8.92 5.73
C ILE A 325 -3.98 7.90 4.60
N ILE A 326 -2.98 8.10 3.74
CA ILE A 326 -2.69 7.21 2.62
C ILE A 326 -1.24 6.72 2.73
N MET A 327 -1.10 5.40 2.78
CA MET A 327 0.15 4.71 2.47
C MET A 327 0.16 4.46 0.96
N GLY A 328 1.29 4.72 0.31
CA GLY A 328 1.46 4.44 -1.10
C GLY A 328 2.61 3.48 -1.31
N ASP A 329 2.31 2.43 -2.06
CA ASP A 329 3.16 1.26 -2.13
C ASP A 329 4.39 1.47 -3.03
N VAL A 330 5.52 0.95 -2.54
CA VAL A 330 6.82 0.92 -3.20
C VAL A 330 7.14 -0.54 -3.53
N TRP A 331 6.51 -1.02 -4.60
CA TRP A 331 6.77 -2.32 -5.21
C TRP A 331 7.59 -2.15 -6.47
N THR A 332 8.77 -2.78 -6.48
CA THR A 332 9.73 -2.75 -7.59
C THR A 332 9.66 -4.04 -8.38
N SER A 333 9.94 -3.98 -9.69
CA SER A 333 10.07 -5.18 -10.52
C SER A 333 11.38 -5.91 -10.21
N ALA A 334 12.44 -5.17 -9.88
CA ALA A 334 13.74 -5.69 -9.52
C ALA A 334 13.81 -6.14 -8.04
N GLY A 335 14.81 -6.97 -7.74
CA GLY A 335 15.08 -7.50 -6.41
C GLY A 335 16.30 -6.88 -5.73
N ALA A 336 16.40 -7.08 -4.42
CA ALA A 336 17.59 -6.76 -3.63
C ALA A 336 18.83 -7.44 -4.21
N GLY A 337 19.98 -6.79 -4.18
CA GLY A 337 21.20 -7.24 -4.87
C GLY A 337 21.36 -6.67 -6.28
N SER A 338 20.37 -5.97 -6.83
CA SER A 338 20.44 -5.28 -8.13
C SER A 338 20.63 -3.77 -7.96
N GLU A 339 21.09 -3.09 -9.03
CA GLU A 339 21.09 -1.61 -9.08
C GLU A 339 19.70 -1.05 -9.43
N MET A 340 18.95 -1.79 -10.25
CA MET A 340 17.63 -1.40 -10.75
C MET A 340 16.62 -1.14 -9.61
N VAL A 341 16.68 -1.91 -8.52
CA VAL A 341 15.79 -1.72 -7.36
C VAL A 341 15.89 -0.32 -6.77
N PHE A 342 17.07 0.33 -6.82
CA PHE A 342 17.26 1.67 -6.27
C PHE A 342 16.65 2.76 -7.16
N TYR A 343 16.73 2.63 -8.49
CA TYR A 343 16.04 3.58 -9.38
C TYR A 343 14.52 3.48 -9.24
N GLU A 344 13.99 2.25 -9.20
CA GLU A 344 12.55 2.02 -9.01
C GLU A 344 12.08 2.53 -7.64
N THR A 345 12.86 2.27 -6.59
CA THR A 345 12.57 2.75 -5.23
C THR A 345 12.56 4.28 -5.18
N ALA A 346 13.57 4.95 -5.74
CA ALA A 346 13.64 6.41 -5.75
C ALA A 346 12.45 7.03 -6.50
N ALA A 347 12.14 6.56 -7.71
CA ALA A 347 11.06 7.10 -8.54
C ALA A 347 9.71 7.01 -7.82
N ASN A 348 9.42 5.85 -7.24
CA ASN A 348 8.17 5.58 -6.56
C ASN A 348 8.07 6.35 -5.23
N THR A 349 9.16 6.41 -4.46
CA THR A 349 9.20 7.17 -3.19
C THR A 349 8.97 8.66 -3.42
N ILE A 350 9.65 9.26 -4.40
CA ILE A 350 9.48 10.68 -4.75
C ILE A 350 8.03 10.95 -5.12
N THR A 351 7.45 10.10 -5.97
CA THR A 351 6.04 10.16 -6.38
C THR A 351 5.12 10.19 -5.16
N ASN A 352 5.25 9.21 -4.25
CA ASN A 352 4.42 9.12 -3.05
C ASN A 352 4.55 10.34 -2.13
N VAL A 353 5.78 10.76 -1.84
CA VAL A 353 6.02 11.80 -0.83
C VAL A 353 5.60 13.17 -1.35
N VAL A 354 5.79 13.49 -2.63
CA VAL A 354 5.40 14.80 -3.15
C VAL A 354 3.88 14.93 -3.33
N THR A 355 3.15 13.82 -3.42
CA THR A 355 1.70 13.80 -3.75
C THR A 355 0.78 13.46 -2.58
N GLY A 356 1.30 13.49 -1.35
CA GLY A 356 0.47 13.38 -0.14
C GLY A 356 0.34 11.97 0.44
N SER A 357 1.19 11.03 0.03
CA SER A 357 1.23 9.66 0.57
C SER A 357 2.45 9.42 1.46
N HIS A 358 2.38 8.36 2.25
CA HIS A 358 3.47 7.79 3.04
C HIS A 358 4.04 6.54 2.34
N PRO A 359 5.35 6.41 2.11
CA PRO A 359 5.88 5.25 1.40
C PRO A 359 5.79 3.98 2.24
N LEU A 360 5.29 2.89 1.62
CA LEU A 360 5.21 1.54 2.18
C LEU A 360 6.01 0.56 1.31
N GLY A 361 7.02 -0.09 1.87
CA GLY A 361 7.88 -1.02 1.13
C GLY A 361 9.29 -1.15 1.71
N VAL A 362 10.30 -1.58 0.97
CA VAL A 362 10.29 -1.92 -0.46
C VAL A 362 9.86 -3.38 -0.66
N SER A 363 8.71 -3.57 -1.31
CA SER A 363 8.25 -4.91 -1.72
C SER A 363 8.88 -5.28 -3.06
N ALA A 364 10.09 -5.81 -2.98
CA ALA A 364 10.88 -6.11 -4.17
C ALA A 364 10.34 -7.31 -4.96
N THR A 365 10.72 -7.39 -6.23
CA THR A 365 10.28 -8.42 -7.19
C THR A 365 8.77 -8.60 -7.26
N ASN A 366 8.01 -7.50 -7.27
CA ASN A 366 6.54 -7.50 -7.26
C ASN A 366 5.92 -8.47 -6.23
N GLY A 367 6.54 -8.60 -5.05
CA GLY A 367 6.09 -9.51 -3.99
C GLY A 367 6.21 -11.00 -4.32
N LYS A 368 6.64 -11.36 -5.54
CA LYS A 368 6.70 -12.75 -6.01
C LYS A 368 7.82 -13.53 -5.36
N TYR A 369 9.00 -12.93 -5.21
CA TYR A 369 10.14 -13.56 -4.55
C TYR A 369 10.52 -12.77 -3.29
N PRO A 370 10.90 -13.43 -2.19
CA PRO A 370 11.33 -12.75 -0.96
C PRO A 370 12.76 -12.19 -1.06
N HIS A 371 13.08 -11.53 -2.18
CA HIS A 371 14.37 -10.94 -2.48
C HIS A 371 14.40 -9.47 -2.05
N ALA A 372 14.16 -9.23 -0.75
CA ALA A 372 14.16 -7.91 -0.14
C ALA A 372 14.93 -7.89 1.20
N SER A 373 15.26 -6.70 1.69
CA SER A 373 16.03 -6.45 2.89
C SER A 373 15.83 -5.04 3.47
N GLY A 374 16.36 -4.81 4.67
CA GLY A 374 16.39 -3.48 5.28
C GLY A 374 17.14 -2.41 4.48
N LEU A 375 18.03 -2.76 3.54
CA LEU A 375 18.97 -1.79 2.95
C LEU A 375 18.31 -0.88 1.90
N GLU A 376 17.51 -1.44 1.00
CA GLU A 376 16.69 -0.69 0.05
C GLU A 376 15.55 0.06 0.77
N THR A 377 15.10 -0.44 1.91
CA THR A 377 14.10 0.22 2.75
C THR A 377 14.69 1.41 3.49
N ARG A 378 15.96 1.33 3.92
CA ARG A 378 16.74 2.49 4.38
C ARG A 378 16.84 3.53 3.26
N PHE A 379 17.18 3.11 2.05
CA PHE A 379 17.28 4.03 0.91
C PHE A 379 15.95 4.73 0.60
N MET A 380 14.83 3.98 0.63
CA MET A 380 13.48 4.55 0.54
C MET A 380 13.26 5.65 1.59
N ALA A 381 13.64 5.39 2.85
CA ALA A 381 13.53 6.38 3.92
C ALA A 381 14.40 7.63 3.67
N GLU A 382 15.65 7.45 3.25
CA GLU A 382 16.56 8.56 2.92
C GLU A 382 16.02 9.45 1.81
N VAL A 383 15.51 8.85 0.73
CA VAL A 383 14.87 9.57 -0.38
C VAL A 383 13.64 10.33 0.11
N ALA A 384 12.76 9.69 0.89
CA ALA A 384 11.56 10.32 1.42
C ALA A 384 11.88 11.56 2.27
N HIS A 385 12.87 11.45 3.15
CA HIS A 385 13.33 12.59 3.95
C HIS A 385 13.99 13.67 3.11
N ALA A 386 14.77 13.32 2.08
CA ALA A 386 15.38 14.30 1.18
C ALA A 386 14.31 15.13 0.46
N VAL A 387 13.27 14.49 -0.07
CA VAL A 387 12.14 15.14 -0.76
C VAL A 387 11.41 16.12 0.16
N ALA A 388 11.08 15.71 1.39
CA ALA A 388 10.40 16.58 2.34
C ALA A 388 11.26 17.77 2.79
N ARG A 389 12.55 17.53 3.08
CA ARG A 389 13.48 18.57 3.53
C ARG A 389 13.79 19.61 2.45
N SER A 390 13.94 19.17 1.20
CA SER A 390 14.18 20.06 0.06
C SER A 390 12.91 20.81 -0.37
N ARG A 391 11.73 20.45 0.17
CA ARG A 391 10.43 20.96 -0.26
C ARG A 391 10.27 20.84 -1.77
N MET A 392 10.60 19.66 -2.29
CA MET A 392 10.53 19.38 -3.72
C MET A 392 9.13 19.68 -4.25
N THR A 393 9.03 20.43 -5.34
CA THR A 393 7.75 20.69 -6.02
C THR A 393 7.40 19.54 -6.95
N ARG A 394 6.12 19.43 -7.35
CA ARG A 394 5.66 18.43 -8.32
C ARG A 394 6.35 18.54 -9.68
N GLU A 395 6.67 19.75 -10.14
CA GLU A 395 7.40 19.96 -11.40
C GLU A 395 8.79 19.35 -11.32
N ARG A 396 9.53 19.65 -10.24
CA ARG A 396 10.86 19.07 -10.03
C ARG A 396 10.78 17.55 -9.85
N ALA A 397 9.79 17.08 -9.10
CA ALA A 397 9.56 15.65 -8.93
C ALA A 397 9.30 14.96 -10.27
N ASN A 398 8.50 15.54 -11.17
CA ASN A 398 8.25 14.96 -12.49
C ASN A 398 9.52 14.81 -13.32
N GLU A 399 10.37 15.85 -13.36
CA GLU A 399 11.67 15.79 -14.06
C GLU A 399 12.52 14.62 -13.56
N VAL A 400 12.63 14.48 -12.24
CA VAL A 400 13.45 13.44 -11.60
C VAL A 400 12.84 12.05 -11.81
N VAL A 401 11.53 11.90 -11.60
CA VAL A 401 10.83 10.62 -11.72
C VAL A 401 10.84 10.11 -13.16
N VAL A 402 10.63 10.97 -14.16
CA VAL A 402 10.74 10.59 -15.57
C VAL A 402 12.17 10.14 -15.91
N ALA A 403 13.18 10.87 -15.44
CA ALA A 403 14.58 10.50 -15.65
C ALA A 403 14.94 9.15 -14.99
N LEU A 404 14.48 8.91 -13.76
CA LEU A 404 14.65 7.63 -13.06
C LEU A 404 13.93 6.48 -13.79
N ALA A 405 12.67 6.70 -14.21
CA ALA A 405 11.89 5.71 -14.94
C ALA A 405 12.57 5.28 -16.26
N ASN A 406 13.25 6.20 -16.94
CA ASN A 406 13.99 5.90 -18.16
C ASN A 406 15.18 4.95 -17.95
N GLU A 407 15.71 4.79 -16.73
CA GLU A 407 16.80 3.86 -16.43
C GLU A 407 16.36 2.38 -16.43
N TYR A 408 15.05 2.14 -16.27
CA TYR A 408 14.54 0.80 -15.99
C TYR A 408 13.27 0.38 -16.75
N ARG A 409 12.47 1.30 -17.30
CA ARG A 409 11.14 0.97 -17.87
C ARG A 409 11.17 -0.06 -19.00
N ASP A 410 12.25 -0.08 -19.78
CA ASP A 410 12.47 -1.06 -20.85
C ASP A 410 12.82 -2.47 -20.33
N LYS A 411 13.33 -2.55 -19.09
CA LYS A 411 13.73 -3.78 -18.41
C LYS A 411 12.62 -4.38 -17.54
N GLN A 412 11.55 -3.66 -17.22
CA GLN A 412 10.48 -4.14 -16.30
C GLN A 412 9.81 -5.45 -16.75
N GLY A 413 9.78 -5.76 -18.05
CA GLY A 413 9.27 -7.05 -18.53
C GLY A 413 10.18 -8.24 -18.23
N LYS A 414 11.46 -7.98 -17.92
CA LYS A 414 12.48 -8.97 -17.55
C LYS A 414 13.49 -8.31 -16.59
N PRO A 415 13.07 -8.00 -15.35
CA PRO A 415 13.88 -7.25 -14.42
C PRO A 415 15.02 -8.11 -13.86
N ASP A 416 16.02 -7.46 -13.27
CA ASP A 416 17.00 -8.16 -12.44
C ASP A 416 16.37 -8.52 -11.10
N ILE A 417 16.08 -9.81 -10.90
CA ILE A 417 15.42 -10.31 -9.68
C ILE A 417 16.36 -10.33 -8.47
N GLY A 418 17.64 -9.99 -8.64
CA GLY A 418 18.60 -9.92 -7.53
C GLY A 418 18.82 -11.26 -6.85
N LYS A 419 19.03 -11.24 -5.53
CA LYS A 419 19.38 -12.41 -4.71
C LYS A 419 18.46 -12.55 -3.49
N PRO A 420 18.26 -13.79 -2.99
CA PRO A 420 17.61 -14.05 -1.72
C PRO A 420 18.29 -13.35 -0.52
N PHE A 421 17.51 -13.02 0.51
CA PHE A 421 18.00 -12.37 1.73
C PHE A 421 19.25 -13.05 2.37
N PRO A 422 19.30 -14.39 2.54
CA PRO A 422 20.47 -15.04 3.14
C PRO A 422 21.78 -14.92 2.33
N GLU A 423 21.70 -14.61 1.03
CA GLU A 423 22.89 -14.39 0.21
C GLU A 423 23.42 -12.96 0.34
N LEU A 424 22.56 -12.03 0.74
CA LEU A 424 22.89 -10.61 0.89
C LEU A 424 23.24 -10.22 2.33
N TYR A 425 22.94 -11.07 3.32
CA TYR A 425 23.10 -10.77 4.74
C TYR A 425 23.84 -11.88 5.50
N ASP A 426 24.69 -11.49 6.46
CA ASP A 426 25.05 -12.40 7.56
C ASP A 426 23.82 -12.55 8.47
N THR A 427 23.04 -13.61 8.27
CA THR A 427 21.78 -13.85 8.97
C THR A 427 21.95 -14.03 10.48
N ARG A 428 23.16 -14.36 10.96
CA ARG A 428 23.42 -14.50 12.41
C ARG A 428 23.57 -13.13 13.09
N LYS A 429 24.19 -12.17 12.41
CA LYS A 429 24.40 -10.80 12.90
C LYS A 429 23.33 -9.82 12.41
N VAL A 430 22.57 -10.23 11.39
CA VAL A 430 21.61 -9.43 10.65
C VAL A 430 22.25 -8.13 10.19
N VAL A 431 23.31 -8.27 9.38
CA VAL A 431 24.01 -7.15 8.73
C VAL A 431 24.21 -7.48 7.25
N PRO A 432 24.07 -6.49 6.35
CA PRO A 432 24.32 -6.71 4.93
C PRO A 432 25.78 -7.08 4.70
N ASN A 433 26.02 -7.94 3.71
CA ASN A 433 27.37 -8.30 3.30
C ASN A 433 28.06 -7.11 2.60
N LYS A 434 29.37 -7.21 2.41
CA LYS A 434 30.17 -6.12 1.82
C LYS A 434 29.72 -5.78 0.40
N GLU A 435 29.45 -6.78 -0.44
CA GLU A 435 29.02 -6.57 -1.83
C GLU A 435 27.72 -5.76 -1.90
N TRP A 436 26.73 -6.09 -1.05
CA TRP A 436 25.46 -5.40 -1.06
C TRP A 436 25.56 -3.97 -0.54
N VAL A 437 26.40 -3.74 0.49
CA VAL A 437 26.72 -2.39 0.97
C VAL A 437 27.40 -1.56 -0.12
N GLU A 438 28.32 -2.14 -0.90
CA GLU A 438 29.00 -1.44 -1.99
C GLU A 438 28.02 -1.01 -3.09
N VAL A 439 27.07 -1.87 -3.48
CA VAL A 439 26.03 -1.51 -4.44
C VAL A 439 25.14 -0.39 -3.88
N TYR A 440 24.68 -0.50 -2.63
CA TYR A 440 23.89 0.56 -1.99
C TYR A 440 24.65 1.90 -1.96
N LEU A 441 25.92 1.92 -1.54
CA LEU A 441 26.71 3.15 -1.49
C LEU A 441 26.94 3.76 -2.88
N LYS A 442 27.18 2.93 -3.89
CA LYS A 442 27.28 3.36 -5.29
C LYS A 442 25.97 4.03 -5.73
N MET A 443 24.86 3.33 -5.58
CA MET A 443 23.55 3.80 -6.06
C MET A 443 23.06 5.02 -5.30
N ARG A 444 23.29 5.06 -3.99
CA ARG A 444 23.02 6.21 -3.14
C ARG A 444 23.75 7.46 -3.64
N LYS A 445 25.06 7.35 -3.86
CA LYS A 445 25.89 8.45 -4.37
C LYS A 445 25.41 8.89 -5.75
N GLU A 446 25.23 7.94 -6.66
CA GLU A 446 24.84 8.23 -8.04
C GLU A 446 23.51 8.98 -8.12
N ILE A 447 22.47 8.48 -7.43
CA ILE A 447 21.14 9.10 -7.44
C ILE A 447 21.17 10.47 -6.73
N ALA A 448 21.89 10.59 -5.61
CA ALA A 448 22.05 11.86 -4.91
C ALA A 448 22.70 12.92 -5.79
N GLU A 449 23.84 12.61 -6.41
CA GLU A 449 24.58 13.55 -7.27
C GLU A 449 23.82 13.89 -8.55
N LYS A 450 23.18 12.89 -9.18
CA LYS A 450 22.46 13.08 -10.45
C LYS A 450 21.22 13.96 -10.30
N PHE A 451 20.55 13.91 -9.15
CA PHE A 451 19.26 14.58 -8.94
C PHE A 451 19.27 15.67 -7.87
N ASP A 452 20.43 15.95 -7.27
CA ASP A 452 20.62 16.92 -6.18
C ASP A 452 19.75 16.59 -4.96
N LEU A 453 19.76 15.31 -4.56
CA LEU A 453 19.07 14.86 -3.36
C LEU A 453 20.04 14.84 -2.18
N ASP A 454 19.78 15.70 -1.19
CA ASP A 454 20.44 15.62 0.12
C ASP A 454 19.88 14.41 0.88
N LEU A 455 20.47 13.23 0.66
CA LEU A 455 20.12 12.00 1.36
C LEU A 455 20.68 12.03 2.79
N LEU A 456 19.90 11.59 3.77
CA LEU A 456 20.36 11.53 5.16
C LEU A 456 21.56 10.57 5.30
N TYR A 457 22.54 10.98 6.12
CA TYR A 457 23.77 10.28 6.52
C TYR A 457 24.92 10.25 5.51
#